data_AF-A0A970BAZ4-F1
#
_entry.id   AF-A0A970BAZ4-F1
#
_cell.length_a   1.000
_cell.length_b   1.000
_cell.length_c   1.000
_cell.angle_alpha   90.00
_cell.angle_beta   90.00
_cell.angle_gamma   90.00
#
_symmetry.space_group_name_H-M   'P 1'
#
loop_
_entity.id
_entity.type
_entity.pdbx_description
1 polymer ?
#
loop_
_entity_poly.entity_id
_entity_poly.type
_entity_poly.pdbx_seq_one_letter_code
_entity_poly.pdbx_strand_id
1 'polypeptide(L)'
;MSNYPDYVYRLLDQARDLMAEDDITGPDAAALCFDVLALFPDCREAADLVLEALSDPWLIRENRKAISRIIDEWDDRAWQQRRRLARSFGYTSRWDGQYRKWDEAVDPEDVCPSDIEAMLKEGEYQLFQDSLLGETRGSEVAWAIFQEAFKLTGNPRAALLWVGELYANQGYFAEAVDVLEQLLAEFPQDELARRLWAEVRWWRDYQDRIPWIPPLGEGNGRRWRSIMRQTDPEFAEHEEEYMRPLPYIPPDEGRLPEDFALPPFISPDLIARVEEALQDVPPQNASDGPVDWTYLDKLEQGQVDVSDFPAWAQYMLLEIDDPEERQYFIQFLLRRLSNPPVDDDLE
;
A
#
# COMPACT_ATOMS: atom_id res chain seq x y z
N MET A 1 17.99 16.12 23.22
CA MET A 1 17.20 16.96 22.31
C MET A 1 18.07 17.28 21.11
N SER A 2 17.75 16.72 19.95
CA SER A 2 18.42 17.08 18.70
C SER A 2 18.17 18.55 18.43
N ASN A 3 19.21 19.31 18.12
CA ASN A 3 19.11 20.76 17.89
C ASN A 3 18.91 20.98 16.38
N TYR A 4 17.66 20.97 15.92
CA TYR A 4 17.32 21.24 14.52
C TYR A 4 17.28 22.76 14.27
N PRO A 5 17.40 23.23 13.01
CA PRO A 5 17.21 24.65 12.70
C PRO A 5 15.80 25.15 13.04
N ASP A 6 15.64 26.43 13.36
CA ASP A 6 14.36 27.05 13.75
C ASP A 6 13.20 26.80 12.78
N TYR A 7 13.48 26.68 11.47
CA TYR A 7 12.44 26.41 10.49
C TYR A 7 11.82 25.02 10.64
N VAL A 8 12.56 24.04 11.16
CA VAL A 8 12.03 22.70 11.43
C VAL A 8 10.96 22.76 12.50
N TYR A 9 11.24 23.41 13.64
CA TYR A 9 10.25 23.56 14.71
C TYR A 9 9.00 24.31 14.22
N ARG A 10 9.16 25.35 13.39
CA ARG A 10 8.01 26.04 12.78
C ARG A 10 7.16 25.14 11.89
N LEU A 11 7.77 24.26 11.09
CA LEU A 11 7.02 23.31 10.24
C LEU A 11 6.28 22.27 11.09
N LEU A 12 6.91 21.76 12.16
CA LEU A 12 6.26 20.80 13.07
C LEU A 12 5.10 21.44 13.84
N ASP A 13 5.24 22.70 14.26
CA ASP A 13 4.15 23.45 14.91
C ASP A 13 3.02 23.72 13.91
N GLN A 14 3.32 24.08 12.66
CA GLN A 14 2.31 24.22 11.60
C GLN A 14 1.57 22.90 11.33
N ALA A 15 2.27 21.77 11.34
CA ALA A 15 1.63 20.46 11.18
C ALA A 15 0.65 20.16 12.33
N ARG A 16 0.98 20.53 13.57
CA ARG A 16 0.09 20.41 14.72
C ARG A 16 -1.12 21.34 14.62
N ASP A 17 -0.90 22.58 14.22
CA ASP A 17 -1.97 23.55 14.03
C ASP A 17 -2.98 23.04 13.01
N LEU A 18 -2.51 22.49 11.88
CA LEU A 18 -3.36 21.86 10.88
C LEU A 18 -4.19 20.70 11.46
N MET A 19 -3.57 19.80 12.22
CA MET A 19 -4.29 18.67 12.85
C MET A 19 -5.30 19.10 13.93
N ALA A 20 -5.14 20.30 14.49
CA ALA A 20 -6.07 20.84 15.49
C ALA A 20 -7.28 21.53 14.87
N GLU A 21 -7.26 21.80 13.56
CA GLU A 21 -8.42 22.28 12.82
C GLU A 21 -9.42 21.13 12.64
N ASP A 22 -10.73 21.37 12.83
CA ASP A 22 -11.81 20.37 12.64
C ASP A 22 -12.02 19.96 11.15
N ASP A 23 -10.99 20.15 10.31
CA ASP A 23 -11.00 19.97 8.87
C ASP A 23 -10.14 18.77 8.42
N ILE A 24 -10.28 18.37 7.16
CA ILE A 24 -9.61 17.23 6.53
C ILE A 24 -8.17 17.60 6.14
N THR A 25 -7.35 17.95 7.12
CA THR A 25 -6.01 18.52 6.93
C THR A 25 -4.88 17.52 7.21
N GLY A 26 -5.21 16.31 7.68
CA GLY A 26 -4.22 15.26 8.00
C GLY A 26 -3.18 15.02 6.90
N PRO A 27 -3.56 14.84 5.62
CA PRO A 27 -2.59 14.72 4.52
C PRO A 27 -1.66 15.94 4.35
N ASP A 28 -2.15 17.15 4.64
CA ASP A 28 -1.38 18.38 4.51
C ASP A 28 -0.41 18.55 5.70
N ALA A 29 -0.83 18.16 6.91
CA ALA A 29 0.04 18.07 8.08
C ALA A 29 1.17 17.03 7.87
N ALA A 30 0.83 15.86 7.33
CA ALA A 30 1.81 14.84 6.96
C ALA A 30 2.79 15.36 5.90
N ALA A 31 2.32 16.15 4.93
CA ALA A 31 3.17 16.74 3.90
C ALA A 31 4.30 17.61 4.46
N LEU A 32 3.98 18.48 5.43
CA LEU A 32 4.98 19.32 6.13
C LEU A 32 5.99 18.46 6.89
N CYS A 33 5.54 17.37 7.51
CA CYS A 33 6.43 16.46 8.22
C CYS A 33 7.37 15.71 7.26
N PHE A 34 6.89 15.34 6.07
CA PHE A 34 7.74 14.75 5.05
C PHE A 34 8.76 15.75 4.47
N ASP A 35 8.44 17.05 4.38
CA ASP A 35 9.43 18.08 4.02
C ASP A 35 10.56 18.15 5.05
N VAL A 36 10.23 18.00 6.34
CA VAL A 36 11.22 17.86 7.41
C VAL A 36 12.03 16.58 7.24
N LEU A 37 11.39 15.43 7.01
CA LEU A 37 12.07 14.13 6.85
C LEU A 37 12.96 14.07 5.60
N ALA A 38 12.63 14.83 4.55
CA ALA A 38 13.48 14.95 3.37
C ALA A 38 14.84 15.56 3.71
N LEU A 39 14.90 16.49 4.66
CA LEU A 39 16.16 17.14 5.08
C LEU A 39 16.78 16.48 6.32
N PHE A 40 15.95 15.95 7.21
CA PHE A 40 16.32 15.35 8.50
C PHE A 40 15.66 13.97 8.63
N PRO A 41 16.18 12.96 7.91
CA PRO A 41 15.57 11.63 7.82
C PRO A 41 15.42 10.86 9.13
N ASP A 42 16.13 11.29 10.18
CA ASP A 42 16.10 10.67 11.51
C ASP A 42 15.27 11.48 12.52
N CYS A 43 14.52 12.49 12.06
CA CYS A 43 13.63 13.29 12.91
C CYS A 43 12.41 12.46 13.35
N ARG A 44 12.55 11.76 14.48
CA ARG A 44 11.48 10.91 15.04
C ARG A 44 10.17 11.66 15.27
N GLU A 45 10.26 12.90 15.75
CA GLU A 45 9.09 13.75 15.99
C GLU A 45 8.29 13.98 14.71
N ALA A 46 8.95 14.22 13.57
CA ALA A 46 8.27 14.35 12.28
C ALA A 46 7.61 13.02 11.86
N ALA A 47 8.31 11.90 12.02
CA ALA A 47 7.77 10.58 11.66
C ALA A 47 6.57 10.17 12.53
N ASP A 48 6.60 10.50 13.83
CA ASP A 48 5.48 10.26 14.76
C ASP A 48 4.28 11.16 14.42
N LEU A 49 4.52 12.43 14.07
CA LEU A 49 3.47 13.35 13.64
C LEU A 49 2.82 12.93 12.31
N VAL A 50 3.55 12.33 11.37
CA VAL A 50 2.93 11.72 10.17
C VAL A 50 1.95 10.63 10.60
N LEU A 51 2.34 9.75 11.53
CA LEU A 51 1.44 8.70 11.98
C LEU A 51 0.20 9.26 12.67
N GLU A 52 0.37 10.28 13.51
CA GLU A 52 -0.73 10.99 14.17
C GLU A 52 -1.69 11.61 13.13
N ALA A 53 -1.15 12.31 12.13
CA ALA A 53 -1.92 12.91 11.05
C ALA A 53 -2.67 11.85 10.21
N LEU A 54 -2.06 10.69 10.00
CA LEU A 54 -2.67 9.54 9.34
C LEU A 54 -3.52 8.68 10.29
N SER A 55 -3.69 9.06 11.55
CA SER A 55 -4.57 8.41 12.52
C SER A 55 -5.83 9.20 12.82
N ASP A 56 -6.07 10.29 12.08
CA ASP A 56 -7.32 11.04 12.15
C ASP A 56 -8.54 10.13 11.86
N PRO A 57 -9.56 10.10 12.74
CA PRO A 57 -10.73 9.23 12.57
C PRO A 57 -11.48 9.43 11.25
N TRP A 58 -11.54 10.66 10.73
CA TRP A 58 -12.22 10.95 9.48
C TRP A 58 -11.43 10.41 8.28
N LEU A 59 -10.11 10.63 8.28
CA LEU A 59 -9.20 10.12 7.25
C LEU A 59 -9.19 8.58 7.22
N ILE A 60 -9.19 7.93 8.40
CA ILE A 60 -9.32 6.47 8.52
C ILE A 60 -10.61 6.01 7.83
N ARG A 61 -11.75 6.64 8.15
CA ARG A 61 -13.05 6.30 7.59
C ARG A 61 -13.07 6.43 6.07
N GLU A 62 -12.64 7.56 5.54
CA GLU A 62 -12.71 7.83 4.10
C GLU A 62 -11.73 6.96 3.30
N ASN A 63 -10.49 6.77 3.77
CA ASN A 63 -9.55 5.87 3.09
C ASN A 63 -10.06 4.44 3.09
N ARG A 64 -10.56 3.94 4.23
CA ARG A 64 -11.12 2.59 4.31
C ARG A 64 -12.30 2.44 3.35
N LYS A 65 -13.21 3.41 3.31
CA LYS A 65 -14.35 3.40 2.38
C LYS A 65 -13.92 3.46 0.91
N ALA A 66 -12.93 4.29 0.57
CA ALA A 66 -12.42 4.41 -0.79
C ALA A 66 -11.75 3.10 -1.25
N ILE A 67 -10.93 2.50 -0.39
CA ILE A 67 -10.20 1.26 -0.66
C ILE A 67 -11.17 0.07 -0.77
N SER A 68 -12.12 -0.06 0.16
CA SER A 68 -13.11 -1.16 0.17
C SER A 68 -13.96 -1.23 -1.10
N ARG A 69 -14.07 -0.15 -1.90
CA ARG A 69 -14.78 -0.15 -3.18
C ARG A 69 -14.02 -0.88 -4.30
N ILE A 70 -12.71 -1.08 -4.13
CA ILE A 70 -11.82 -1.60 -5.16
C ILE A 70 -11.16 -2.91 -4.70
N ILE A 71 -10.88 -3.02 -3.41
CA ILE A 71 -10.17 -4.13 -2.79
C ILE A 71 -10.97 -4.58 -1.57
N ASP A 72 -11.41 -5.83 -1.58
CA ASP A 72 -12.12 -6.41 -0.45
C ASP A 72 -11.23 -6.43 0.80
N GLU A 73 -11.72 -6.01 1.97
CA GLU A 73 -10.95 -6.04 3.23
C GLU A 73 -10.64 -7.47 3.71
N TRP A 74 -11.40 -8.46 3.25
CA TRP A 74 -11.17 -9.90 3.53
C TRP A 74 -10.05 -10.51 2.69
N ASP A 75 -9.58 -9.81 1.66
CA ASP A 75 -8.58 -10.34 0.72
C ASP A 75 -7.14 -10.21 1.25
N ASP A 76 -6.75 -11.14 2.10
CA ASP A 76 -5.43 -11.21 2.75
C ASP A 76 -4.31 -11.75 1.83
N ARG A 77 -4.51 -11.78 0.50
CA ARG A 77 -3.43 -12.08 -0.45
C ARG A 77 -2.39 -10.95 -0.45
N ALA A 78 -1.10 -11.32 -0.52
CA ALA A 78 0.01 -10.37 -0.40
C ALA A 78 -0.06 -9.22 -1.42
N TRP A 79 -0.38 -9.53 -2.68
CA TRP A 79 -0.51 -8.51 -3.73
C TRP A 79 -1.69 -7.56 -3.48
N GLN A 80 -2.76 -8.01 -2.82
CA GLN A 80 -3.89 -7.14 -2.44
C GLN A 80 -3.52 -6.20 -1.31
N GLN A 81 -2.72 -6.67 -0.33
CA GLN A 81 -2.15 -5.79 0.68
C GLN A 81 -1.31 -4.68 0.04
N ARG A 82 -0.45 -5.04 -0.91
CA ARG A 82 0.35 -4.08 -1.67
C ARG A 82 -0.51 -3.06 -2.40
N ARG A 83 -1.61 -3.51 -3.04
CA ARG A 83 -2.57 -2.60 -3.67
C ARG A 83 -3.26 -1.67 -2.68
N ARG A 84 -3.59 -2.12 -1.46
CA ARG A 84 -4.15 -1.23 -0.42
C ARG A 84 -3.16 -0.14 -0.06
N LEU A 85 -1.90 -0.51 0.15
CA LEU A 85 -0.81 0.43 0.41
C LEU A 85 -0.65 1.44 -0.74
N ALA A 86 -0.58 0.95 -1.98
CA ALA A 86 -0.49 1.78 -3.18
C ALA A 86 -1.63 2.80 -3.30
N ARG A 87 -2.88 2.37 -3.06
CA ARG A 87 -4.05 3.25 -3.10
C ARG A 87 -4.06 4.24 -1.95
N SER A 88 -3.68 3.79 -0.75
CA SER A 88 -3.57 4.66 0.44
C SER A 88 -2.54 5.77 0.21
N PHE A 89 -1.37 5.41 -0.29
CA PHE A 89 -0.33 6.35 -0.69
C PHE A 89 -0.87 7.34 -1.72
N GLY A 90 -1.51 6.86 -2.80
CA GLY A 90 -2.07 7.74 -3.84
C GLY A 90 -3.17 8.69 -3.35
N TYR A 91 -3.94 8.34 -2.31
CA TYR A 91 -4.97 9.21 -1.74
C TYR A 91 -4.42 10.25 -0.76
N THR A 92 -3.30 9.95 -0.11
CA THR A 92 -2.76 10.77 0.98
C THR A 92 -1.51 11.55 0.60
N SER A 93 -0.81 11.13 -0.46
CA SER A 93 0.42 11.79 -0.89
C SER A 93 0.16 13.20 -1.39
N ARG A 94 0.96 14.14 -0.88
CA ARG A 94 1.04 15.53 -1.32
C ARG A 94 2.35 15.83 -2.06
N TRP A 95 2.99 14.80 -2.61
CA TRP A 95 4.18 15.00 -3.42
C TRP A 95 3.80 15.64 -4.76
N ASP A 96 4.24 16.88 -4.98
CA ASP A 96 3.92 17.66 -6.18
C ASP A 96 4.45 17.03 -7.48
N GLY A 97 5.48 16.19 -7.39
CA GLY A 97 6.09 15.53 -8.54
C GLY A 97 5.14 14.65 -9.36
N GLN A 98 4.01 14.22 -8.77
CA GLN A 98 2.96 13.45 -9.44
C GLN A 98 2.26 14.23 -10.57
N TYR A 99 2.34 15.58 -10.54
CA TYR A 99 1.70 16.46 -11.51
C TYR A 99 2.62 16.88 -12.66
N ARG A 100 3.91 16.50 -12.64
CA ARG A 100 4.90 16.92 -13.65
C ARG A 100 4.47 16.61 -15.08
N LYS A 101 3.82 15.47 -15.31
CA LYS A 101 3.32 15.07 -16.63
C LYS A 101 2.22 15.99 -17.21
N TRP A 102 1.61 16.83 -16.36
CA TRP A 102 0.58 17.78 -16.74
C TRP A 102 1.07 19.23 -16.72
N ASP A 103 2.30 19.47 -16.26
CA ASP A 103 2.89 20.79 -16.22
C ASP A 103 3.54 21.11 -17.57
N GLU A 104 2.94 22.05 -18.30
CA GLU A 104 3.44 22.50 -19.61
C GLU A 104 4.85 23.11 -19.55
N ALA A 105 5.32 23.52 -18.35
CA ALA A 105 6.66 24.04 -18.16
C ALA A 105 7.73 22.93 -18.02
N VAL A 106 7.33 21.68 -17.79
CA VAL A 106 8.25 20.54 -17.65
C VAL A 106 8.53 19.93 -19.02
N ASP A 107 9.81 19.71 -19.33
CA ASP A 107 10.20 19.00 -20.55
C ASP A 107 9.70 17.54 -20.47
N PRO A 108 8.99 17.03 -21.49
CA PRO A 108 8.58 15.62 -21.52
C PRO A 108 9.73 14.63 -21.29
N GLU A 109 10.95 14.96 -21.72
CA GLU A 109 12.16 14.14 -21.49
C GLU A 109 12.57 14.06 -20.01
N ASP A 110 12.14 15.03 -19.19
CA ASP A 110 12.33 15.02 -17.72
C ASP A 110 11.26 14.22 -16.98
N VAL A 111 10.19 13.82 -17.68
CA VAL A 111 9.12 12.97 -17.15
C VAL A 111 9.40 11.52 -17.49
N CYS A 112 9.64 11.21 -18.77
CA CYS A 112 9.95 9.86 -19.24
C CYS A 112 10.92 9.99 -20.43
N PRO A 113 12.18 9.55 -20.29
CA PRO A 113 13.15 9.62 -21.39
C PRO A 113 12.69 8.85 -22.62
N SER A 114 12.66 9.51 -23.78
CA SER A 114 12.11 8.91 -25.01
C SER A 114 13.01 7.81 -25.59
N ASP A 115 14.30 7.83 -25.28
CA ASP A 115 15.29 6.85 -25.74
C ASP A 115 15.08 5.44 -25.16
N ILE A 116 14.48 5.36 -23.97
CA ILE A 116 14.17 4.10 -23.26
C ILE A 116 12.68 3.95 -22.92
N GLU A 117 11.81 4.82 -23.42
CA GLU A 117 10.37 4.83 -23.09
C GLU A 117 9.71 3.47 -23.31
N ALA A 118 10.06 2.79 -24.41
CA ALA A 118 9.52 1.46 -24.71
C ALA A 118 9.91 0.41 -23.65
N MET A 119 11.15 0.46 -23.15
CA MET A 119 11.62 -0.42 -22.09
C MET A 119 10.95 -0.10 -20.75
N LEU A 120 10.83 1.19 -20.40
CA LEU A 120 10.17 1.62 -19.17
C LEU A 120 8.71 1.17 -19.13
N LYS A 121 7.96 1.36 -20.22
CA LYS A 121 6.58 0.88 -20.36
C LYS A 121 6.48 -0.63 -20.31
N GLU A 122 7.46 -1.36 -20.84
CA GLU A 122 7.48 -2.81 -20.72
C GLU A 122 7.72 -3.26 -19.27
N GLY A 123 8.66 -2.64 -18.56
CA GLY A 123 8.87 -2.90 -17.14
C GLY A 123 7.63 -2.57 -16.29
N GLU A 124 6.93 -1.47 -16.58
CA GLU A 124 5.64 -1.13 -15.96
C GLU A 124 4.58 -2.20 -16.24
N TYR A 125 4.47 -2.68 -17.48
CA TYR A 125 3.54 -3.76 -17.82
C TYR A 125 3.84 -5.05 -17.05
N GLN A 126 5.12 -5.41 -16.91
CA GLN A 126 5.53 -6.56 -16.10
C GLN A 126 5.17 -6.35 -14.62
N LEU A 127 5.38 -5.15 -14.07
CA LEU A 127 5.00 -4.81 -12.70
C LEU A 127 3.48 -4.84 -12.48
N PHE A 128 2.68 -4.52 -13.51
CA PHE A 128 1.22 -4.64 -13.46
C PHE A 128 0.72 -6.07 -13.32
N GLN A 129 1.45 -7.06 -13.85
CA GLN A 129 1.05 -8.45 -13.70
C GLN A 129 1.12 -8.90 -12.23
N ASP A 130 2.14 -8.49 -11.48
CA ASP A 130 2.19 -8.76 -10.04
C ASP A 130 1.15 -7.91 -9.30
N SER A 131 1.16 -6.59 -9.49
CA SER A 131 0.29 -5.69 -8.74
C SER A 131 -1.21 -5.89 -8.99
N LEU A 132 -1.64 -6.40 -10.15
CA LEU A 132 -3.06 -6.64 -10.45
C LEU A 132 -3.48 -8.10 -10.41
N LEU A 133 -2.56 -9.03 -10.69
CA LEU A 133 -2.88 -10.45 -10.86
C LEU A 133 -2.19 -11.34 -9.82
N GLY A 134 -1.28 -10.79 -9.01
CA GLY A 134 -0.48 -11.53 -8.03
C GLY A 134 0.61 -12.40 -8.66
N GLU A 135 0.95 -12.15 -9.93
CA GLU A 135 2.02 -12.88 -10.63
C GLU A 135 3.39 -12.28 -10.29
N THR A 136 4.01 -12.80 -9.23
CA THR A 136 5.29 -12.29 -8.69
C THR A 136 6.42 -12.33 -9.70
N ARG A 137 6.32 -13.17 -10.74
CA ARG A 137 7.31 -13.17 -11.81
C ARG A 137 7.40 -11.83 -12.54
N GLY A 138 6.28 -11.12 -12.63
CA GLY A 138 6.21 -9.80 -13.25
C GLY A 138 7.14 -8.77 -12.60
N SER A 139 7.17 -8.71 -11.26
CA SER A 139 8.04 -7.77 -10.54
C SER A 139 9.52 -8.13 -10.63
N GLU A 140 9.86 -9.42 -10.62
CA GLU A 140 11.25 -9.88 -10.85
C GLU A 140 11.78 -9.46 -12.22
N VAL A 141 10.97 -9.61 -13.26
CA VAL A 141 11.34 -9.26 -14.64
C VAL A 141 11.37 -7.74 -14.84
N ALA A 142 10.42 -7.01 -14.26
CA ALA A 142 10.38 -5.54 -14.30
C ALA A 142 11.71 -4.93 -13.83
N TRP A 143 12.26 -5.43 -12.72
CA TRP A 143 13.53 -4.94 -12.18
C TRP A 143 14.69 -5.10 -13.17
N ALA A 144 14.83 -6.28 -13.79
CA ALA A 144 15.88 -6.52 -14.78
C ALA A 144 15.75 -5.58 -16.01
N ILE A 145 14.52 -5.32 -16.45
CA ILE A 145 14.25 -4.38 -17.56
C ILE A 145 14.67 -2.95 -17.15
N PHE A 146 14.30 -2.49 -15.95
CA PHE A 146 14.69 -1.16 -15.47
C PHE A 146 16.20 -1.00 -15.33
N GLN A 147 16.89 -2.01 -14.79
CA GLN A 147 18.34 -2.00 -14.69
C GLN A 147 19.02 -1.86 -16.05
N GLU A 148 18.49 -2.49 -17.09
CA GLU A 148 19.01 -2.32 -18.44
C GLU A 148 18.69 -0.94 -19.01
N ALA A 149 17.47 -0.44 -18.78
CA ALA A 149 17.06 0.90 -19.19
C ALA A 149 17.99 1.98 -18.59
N PHE A 150 18.37 1.86 -17.32
CA PHE A 150 19.30 2.78 -16.66
C PHE A 150 20.69 2.82 -17.30
N LYS A 151 21.16 1.71 -17.88
CA LYS A 151 22.47 1.65 -18.56
C LYS A 151 22.44 2.31 -19.93
N LEU A 152 21.30 2.26 -20.60
CA LEU A 152 21.15 2.68 -21.99
C LEU A 152 20.71 4.13 -22.13
N THR A 153 20.05 4.69 -21.12
CA THR A 153 19.49 6.04 -21.21
C THR A 153 20.55 7.14 -21.19
N GLY A 154 20.34 8.17 -22.02
CA GLY A 154 21.02 9.45 -21.95
C GLY A 154 20.52 10.36 -20.83
N ASN A 155 19.41 10.03 -20.17
CA ASN A 155 18.84 10.80 -19.06
C ASN A 155 18.56 9.91 -17.82
N PRO A 156 19.62 9.46 -17.12
CA PRO A 156 19.48 8.55 -15.97
C PRO A 156 18.69 9.15 -14.82
N ARG A 157 18.78 10.48 -14.61
CA ARG A 157 18.01 11.18 -13.57
C ARG A 157 16.50 10.96 -13.75
N ALA A 158 15.98 11.26 -14.94
CA ALA A 158 14.56 11.14 -15.22
C ALA A 158 14.11 9.66 -15.22
N ALA A 159 14.93 8.74 -15.73
CA ALA A 159 14.65 7.31 -15.68
C ALA A 159 14.52 6.77 -14.25
N LEU A 160 15.48 7.10 -13.38
CA LEU A 160 15.46 6.67 -11.98
C LEU A 160 14.27 7.28 -11.23
N LEU A 161 13.97 8.57 -11.46
CA LEU A 161 12.83 9.22 -10.81
C LEU A 161 11.51 8.60 -11.26
N TRP A 162 11.38 8.31 -12.55
CA TRP A 162 10.20 7.65 -13.11
C TRP A 162 9.99 6.25 -12.52
N VAL A 163 11.05 5.44 -12.42
CA VAL A 163 10.95 4.08 -11.83
C VAL A 163 10.67 4.15 -10.33
N GLY A 164 11.29 5.07 -9.59
CA GLY A 164 11.02 5.28 -8.17
C GLY A 164 9.56 5.68 -7.90
N GLU A 165 9.04 6.61 -8.71
CA GLU A 165 7.62 7.01 -8.70
C GLU A 165 6.69 5.84 -9.05
N LEU A 166 7.03 5.05 -10.07
CA LEU A 166 6.25 3.88 -10.47
C LEU A 166 6.16 2.85 -9.32
N TYR A 167 7.29 2.49 -8.71
CA TYR A 167 7.30 1.55 -7.59
C TYR A 167 6.47 2.06 -6.41
N ALA A 168 6.59 3.35 -6.07
CA ALA A 168 5.80 3.98 -5.02
C ALA A 168 4.28 3.89 -5.32
N ASN A 169 3.89 4.23 -6.55
CA ASN A 169 2.50 4.19 -7.01
C ASN A 169 1.92 2.76 -7.09
N GLN A 170 2.77 1.74 -7.09
CA GLN A 170 2.38 0.33 -7.02
C GLN A 170 2.56 -0.29 -5.62
N GLY A 171 2.97 0.49 -4.61
CA GLY A 171 3.13 0.03 -3.23
C GLY A 171 4.40 -0.79 -2.96
N TYR A 172 5.36 -0.79 -3.88
CA TYR A 172 6.69 -1.40 -3.72
C TYR A 172 7.63 -0.41 -3.05
N PHE A 173 7.35 -0.06 -1.79
CA PHE A 173 8.06 1.03 -1.12
C PHE A 173 9.53 0.72 -0.85
N ALA A 174 9.89 -0.54 -0.64
CA ALA A 174 11.30 -0.93 -0.45
C ALA A 174 12.10 -0.69 -1.74
N GLU A 175 11.59 -1.18 -2.86
CA GLU A 175 12.18 -1.00 -4.19
C GLU A 175 12.19 0.47 -4.62
N ALA A 176 11.12 1.22 -4.31
CA ALA A 176 11.08 2.66 -4.53
C ALA A 176 12.19 3.38 -3.76
N VAL A 177 12.43 3.01 -2.49
CA VAL A 177 13.52 3.57 -1.69
C VAL A 177 14.86 3.25 -2.33
N ASP A 178 15.12 2.00 -2.72
CA ASP A 178 16.40 1.60 -3.32
C ASP A 178 16.73 2.40 -4.59
N VAL A 179 15.75 2.58 -5.48
CA VAL A 179 15.91 3.36 -6.73
C VAL A 179 16.12 4.84 -6.43
N LEU A 180 15.38 5.41 -5.47
CA LEU A 180 15.53 6.81 -5.10
C LEU A 180 16.83 7.08 -4.32
N GLU A 181 17.33 6.12 -3.55
CA GLU A 181 18.66 6.19 -2.95
C GLU A 181 19.76 6.18 -4.00
N GLN A 182 19.63 5.34 -5.04
CA GLN A 182 20.52 5.39 -6.20
C GLN A 182 20.48 6.77 -6.88
N LEU A 183 19.28 7.30 -7.14
CA LEU A 183 19.12 8.64 -7.71
C LEU A 183 19.80 9.70 -6.85
N LEU A 184 19.56 9.72 -5.54
CA LEU A 184 20.12 10.73 -4.64
C LEU A 184 21.62 10.58 -4.41
N ALA A 185 22.18 9.39 -4.61
CA ALA A 185 23.62 9.19 -4.63
C ALA A 185 24.27 9.87 -5.84
N GLU A 186 23.61 9.83 -7.01
CA GLU A 186 24.09 10.44 -8.25
C GLU A 186 23.74 11.93 -8.37
N PHE A 187 22.54 12.32 -7.91
CA PHE A 187 21.95 13.65 -7.99
C PHE A 187 21.53 14.14 -6.59
N PRO A 188 22.48 14.42 -5.68
CA PRO A 188 22.17 14.70 -4.28
C PRO A 188 21.38 15.99 -4.06
N GLN A 189 21.25 16.86 -5.07
CA GLN A 189 20.49 18.10 -5.02
C GLN A 189 19.06 17.96 -5.55
N ASP A 190 18.63 16.77 -5.95
CA ASP A 190 17.28 16.55 -6.48
C ASP A 190 16.22 16.62 -5.37
N GLU A 191 15.59 17.79 -5.24
CA GLU A 191 14.59 18.06 -4.20
C GLU A 191 13.33 17.21 -4.38
N LEU A 192 12.91 16.98 -5.62
CA LEU A 192 11.74 16.16 -5.93
C LEU A 192 11.95 14.71 -5.51
N ALA A 193 13.10 14.14 -5.87
CA ALA A 193 13.44 12.79 -5.49
C ALA A 193 13.65 12.66 -3.98
N ARG A 194 14.28 13.65 -3.33
CA ARG A 194 14.49 13.64 -1.88
C ARG A 194 13.18 13.67 -1.11
N ARG A 195 12.22 14.47 -1.59
CA ARG A 195 10.90 14.58 -0.98
C ARG A 195 10.08 13.31 -1.17
N LEU A 196 10.12 12.69 -2.35
CA LEU A 196 9.48 11.40 -2.58
C LEU A 196 10.13 10.31 -1.73
N TRP A 197 11.46 10.24 -1.70
CA TRP A 197 12.23 9.27 -0.91
C TRP A 197 11.84 9.29 0.56
N ALA A 198 11.73 10.48 1.17
CA ALA A 198 11.34 10.62 2.57
C ALA A 198 9.96 10.02 2.87
N GLU A 199 9.01 10.26 1.96
CA GLU A 199 7.66 9.77 2.09
C GLU A 199 7.59 8.25 1.91
N VAL A 200 8.16 7.71 0.82
CA VAL A 200 8.11 6.26 0.56
C VAL A 200 8.92 5.47 1.59
N ARG A 201 10.00 6.04 2.12
CA ARG A 201 10.75 5.44 3.23
C ARG A 201 9.91 5.36 4.49
N TRP A 202 9.16 6.42 4.82
CA TRP A 202 8.24 6.38 5.94
C TRP A 202 7.14 5.34 5.71
N TRP A 203 6.53 5.30 4.52
CA TRP A 203 5.53 4.28 4.20
C TRP A 203 6.08 2.85 4.33
N ARG A 204 7.29 2.58 3.83
CA ARG A 204 7.98 1.30 4.02
C ARG A 204 8.13 0.93 5.50
N ASP A 205 8.55 1.89 6.32
CA ASP A 205 8.87 1.65 7.74
C ASP A 205 7.63 1.62 8.65
N TYR A 206 6.49 2.19 8.20
CA TYR A 206 5.26 2.35 8.98
C TYR A 206 4.02 1.66 8.37
N GLN A 207 4.16 0.93 7.26
CA GLN A 207 3.03 0.28 6.55
C GLN A 207 2.13 -0.57 7.45
N ASP A 208 2.70 -1.25 8.45
CA ASP A 208 1.97 -2.12 9.39
C ASP A 208 1.23 -1.35 10.50
N ARG A 209 1.42 -0.03 10.56
CA ARG A 209 0.80 0.88 11.54
C ARG A 209 -0.29 1.76 10.92
N ILE A 210 -0.55 1.64 9.62
CA ILE A 210 -1.54 2.44 8.91
C ILE A 210 -2.94 1.98 9.31
N PRO A 211 -3.75 2.81 10.00
CA PRO A 211 -4.90 2.27 10.73
C PRO A 211 -6.04 1.71 9.87
N TRP A 212 -6.18 2.18 8.64
CA TRP A 212 -7.22 1.69 7.71
C TRP A 212 -6.77 0.50 6.86
N ILE A 213 -5.53 0.03 7.02
CA ILE A 213 -5.02 -1.15 6.33
C ILE A 213 -5.14 -2.34 7.29
N PRO A 214 -5.85 -3.42 6.91
CA PRO A 214 -5.92 -4.62 7.73
C PRO A 214 -4.51 -5.18 7.99
N PRO A 215 -4.26 -5.76 9.17
CA PRO A 215 -3.01 -6.45 9.43
C PRO A 215 -2.83 -7.59 8.45
N LEU A 216 -1.57 -7.87 8.09
CA LEU A 216 -1.20 -9.04 7.31
C LEU A 216 -1.82 -10.29 7.96
N GLY A 217 -2.62 -11.02 7.19
CA GLY A 217 -3.09 -12.34 7.60
C GLY A 217 -1.94 -13.36 7.57
N GLU A 218 -2.25 -14.64 7.79
CA GLU A 218 -1.30 -15.74 7.61
C GLU A 218 -0.87 -15.97 6.15
N GLY A 219 -1.21 -15.05 5.25
CA GLY A 219 -0.94 -15.11 3.81
C GLY A 219 -1.84 -16.08 3.06
N ASN A 220 -1.72 -16.10 1.73
CA ASN A 220 -2.39 -17.05 0.84
C ASN A 220 -3.93 -16.96 0.79
N GLY A 221 -4.51 -15.79 1.04
CA GLY A 221 -5.93 -15.56 0.82
C GLY A 221 -6.83 -16.40 1.74
N ARG A 222 -6.40 -16.71 2.98
CA ARG A 222 -7.15 -17.62 3.85
C ARG A 222 -8.48 -17.01 4.26
N ARG A 223 -8.47 -15.76 4.75
CA ARG A 223 -9.69 -15.05 5.16
C ARG A 223 -10.66 -14.97 3.98
N TRP A 224 -10.15 -14.59 2.82
CA TRP A 224 -10.92 -14.53 1.58
C TRP A 224 -11.58 -15.87 1.23
N ARG A 225 -10.80 -16.96 1.26
CA ARG A 225 -11.33 -18.31 0.99
C ARG A 225 -12.39 -18.73 2.00
N SER A 226 -12.21 -18.39 3.28
CA SER A 226 -13.21 -18.67 4.32
C SER A 226 -14.54 -18.00 3.98
N ILE A 227 -14.51 -16.71 3.61
CA ILE A 227 -15.70 -15.95 3.21
C ILE A 227 -16.31 -16.50 1.92
N MET A 228 -15.50 -16.84 0.92
CA MET A 228 -15.99 -17.41 -0.33
C MET A 228 -16.68 -18.76 -0.12
N ARG A 229 -16.13 -19.65 0.72
CA ARG A 229 -16.81 -20.92 1.07
C ARG A 229 -18.14 -20.74 1.81
N GLN A 230 -18.29 -19.65 2.56
CA GLN A 230 -19.54 -19.33 3.24
C GLN A 230 -20.60 -18.74 2.30
N THR A 231 -20.15 -18.01 1.27
CA THR A 231 -21.02 -17.22 0.38
C THR A 231 -21.37 -17.95 -0.91
N ASP A 232 -20.45 -18.79 -1.41
CA ASP A 232 -20.60 -19.55 -2.64
C ASP A 232 -20.33 -21.04 -2.35
N PRO A 233 -21.38 -21.88 -2.32
CA PRO A 233 -21.23 -23.33 -2.12
C PRO A 233 -20.41 -24.04 -3.21
N GLU A 234 -20.42 -23.53 -4.45
CA GLU A 234 -19.68 -24.09 -5.58
C GLU A 234 -18.19 -23.70 -5.53
N PHE A 235 -17.86 -22.59 -4.86
CA PHE A 235 -16.47 -22.15 -4.67
C PHE A 235 -15.60 -23.23 -4.04
N ALA A 236 -16.11 -23.96 -3.03
CA ALA A 236 -15.37 -25.02 -2.37
C ALA A 236 -15.00 -26.18 -3.31
N GLU A 237 -15.84 -26.43 -4.33
CA GLU A 237 -15.61 -27.49 -5.32
C GLU A 237 -14.62 -27.06 -6.42
N HIS A 238 -14.48 -25.75 -6.64
CA HIS A 238 -13.65 -25.14 -7.69
C HIS A 238 -12.53 -24.23 -7.17
N GLU A 239 -12.17 -24.31 -5.89
CA GLU A 239 -11.21 -23.40 -5.23
C GLU A 239 -9.89 -23.29 -6.01
N GLU A 240 -9.36 -24.42 -6.52
CA GLU A 240 -8.13 -24.42 -7.31
C GLU A 240 -8.23 -23.66 -8.64
N GLU A 241 -9.42 -23.62 -9.25
CA GLU A 241 -9.68 -22.90 -10.49
C GLU A 241 -9.78 -21.40 -10.24
N TYR A 242 -10.51 -20.99 -9.19
CA TYR A 242 -10.60 -19.59 -8.75
C TYR A 242 -9.27 -19.03 -8.26
N MET A 243 -8.43 -19.88 -7.69
CA MET A 243 -7.11 -19.51 -7.17
C MET A 243 -6.01 -19.61 -8.22
N ARG A 244 -6.28 -20.16 -9.40
CA ARG A 244 -5.27 -20.26 -10.46
C ARG A 244 -4.90 -18.83 -10.90
N PRO A 245 -3.65 -18.39 -10.68
CA PRO A 245 -3.22 -17.09 -11.17
C PRO A 245 -3.38 -17.08 -12.69
N LEU A 246 -3.70 -15.90 -13.23
CA LEU A 246 -3.65 -15.74 -14.68
C LEU A 246 -2.22 -16.09 -15.15
N PRO A 247 -2.09 -16.77 -16.29
CA PRO A 247 -0.77 -17.19 -16.76
C PRO A 247 0.10 -15.96 -16.98
N TYR A 248 1.33 -16.02 -16.46
CA TYR A 248 2.36 -15.03 -16.73
C TYR A 248 2.49 -14.75 -18.23
N ILE A 249 2.52 -13.48 -18.58
CA ILE A 249 2.71 -12.98 -19.94
C ILE A 249 4.17 -12.47 -20.03
N PRO A 250 5.05 -13.17 -20.78
CA PRO A 250 6.43 -12.73 -20.99
C PRO A 250 6.51 -11.32 -21.59
N PRO A 251 7.62 -10.60 -21.40
CA PRO A 251 7.75 -9.27 -21.97
C PRO A 251 7.85 -9.30 -23.49
N ASP A 252 7.43 -8.19 -24.10
CA ASP A 252 7.56 -7.97 -25.54
C ASP A 252 9.05 -7.81 -25.91
N GLU A 253 9.65 -8.86 -26.48
CA GLU A 253 11.04 -8.87 -26.94
C GLU A 253 11.35 -7.73 -27.91
N GLY A 254 10.35 -7.24 -28.67
CA GLY A 254 10.53 -6.11 -29.59
C GLY A 254 10.76 -4.76 -28.90
N ARG A 255 10.53 -4.67 -27.59
CA ARG A 255 10.77 -3.47 -26.76
C ARG A 255 12.06 -3.56 -25.95
N LEU A 256 12.77 -4.67 -26.06
CA LEU A 256 13.98 -4.94 -25.29
C LEU A 256 15.21 -4.99 -26.22
N PRO A 257 16.42 -4.76 -25.69
CA PRO A 257 17.65 -4.98 -26.45
C PRO A 257 17.76 -6.42 -26.98
N GLU A 258 18.36 -6.61 -28.16
CA GLU A 258 18.49 -7.93 -28.79
C GLU A 258 19.28 -8.93 -27.93
N ASP A 259 20.18 -8.45 -27.08
CA ASP A 259 20.99 -9.24 -26.16
C ASP A 259 20.41 -9.34 -24.73
N PHE A 260 19.20 -8.82 -24.51
CA PHE A 260 18.55 -8.89 -23.22
C PHE A 260 18.19 -10.34 -22.87
N ALA A 261 18.82 -10.85 -21.81
CA ALA A 261 18.53 -12.16 -21.28
C ALA A 261 17.57 -12.04 -20.10
N LEU A 262 16.43 -12.74 -20.20
CA LEU A 262 15.51 -12.85 -19.07
C LEU A 262 16.24 -13.49 -17.87
N PRO A 263 16.10 -12.91 -16.66
CA PRO A 263 16.70 -13.51 -15.48
C PRO A 263 16.15 -14.92 -15.28
N PRO A 264 16.92 -15.89 -14.76
CA PRO A 264 16.36 -17.19 -14.40
C PRO A 264 15.28 -17.03 -13.30
N PHE A 265 14.42 -18.04 -13.14
CA PHE A 265 13.52 -18.09 -11.99
C PHE A 265 14.33 -18.24 -10.70
N ILE A 266 13.88 -17.57 -9.63
CA ILE A 266 14.38 -17.84 -8.29
C ILE A 266 14.11 -19.32 -8.00
N SER A 267 15.15 -20.06 -7.59
CA SER A 267 14.99 -21.49 -7.35
C SER A 267 14.03 -21.72 -6.18
N PRO A 268 13.10 -22.68 -6.28
CA PRO A 268 12.24 -23.05 -5.15
C PRO A 268 13.03 -23.38 -3.88
N ASP A 269 14.23 -23.96 -4.04
CA ASP A 269 15.15 -24.25 -2.93
C ASP A 269 15.63 -22.99 -2.20
N LEU A 270 15.87 -21.89 -2.93
CA LEU A 270 16.28 -20.63 -2.31
C LEU A 270 15.09 -19.99 -1.58
N ILE A 271 13.90 -20.01 -2.19
CA ILE A 271 12.66 -19.55 -1.55
C ILE A 271 12.45 -20.29 -0.23
N ALA A 272 12.49 -21.63 -0.26
CA ALA A 272 12.30 -22.46 0.92
C ALA A 272 13.32 -22.18 2.03
N ARG A 273 14.59 -21.91 1.69
CA ARG A 273 15.64 -21.55 2.66
C ARG A 273 15.41 -20.17 3.27
N VAL A 274 14.94 -19.21 2.48
CA VAL A 274 14.61 -17.87 2.98
C VAL A 274 13.40 -17.97 3.90
N GLU A 275 12.35 -18.69 3.51
CA GLU A 275 11.18 -18.94 4.33
C GLU A 275 11.55 -19.62 5.66
N GLU A 276 12.39 -20.68 5.62
CA GLU A 276 12.92 -21.35 6.81
C GLU A 276 13.67 -20.37 7.73
N ALA A 277 14.52 -19.50 7.17
CA ALA A 277 15.24 -18.49 7.94
C ALA A 277 14.31 -17.41 8.55
N LEU A 278 13.15 -17.17 7.94
CA LEU A 278 12.18 -16.18 8.40
C LEU A 278 11.19 -16.74 9.44
N GLN A 279 11.10 -18.07 9.63
CA GLN A 279 10.18 -18.68 10.60
C GLN A 279 10.45 -18.25 12.05
N ASP A 280 11.69 -17.94 12.38
CA ASP A 280 12.11 -17.49 13.72
C ASP A 280 11.92 -15.98 13.93
N VAL A 281 11.53 -15.24 12.89
CA VAL A 281 11.20 -13.82 13.04
C VAL A 281 9.81 -13.74 13.64
N PRO A 282 9.65 -13.25 14.89
CA PRO A 282 8.33 -13.14 15.48
C PRO A 282 7.46 -12.26 14.58
N PRO A 283 6.19 -12.65 14.34
CA PRO A 283 5.27 -11.79 13.61
C PRO A 283 5.25 -10.43 14.30
N GLN A 284 5.36 -9.35 13.53
CA GLN A 284 5.15 -8.02 14.09
C GLN A 284 3.73 -8.01 14.66
N ASN A 285 3.63 -7.86 15.98
CA ASN A 285 2.34 -7.85 16.67
C ASN A 285 1.46 -6.78 16.03
N ALA A 286 0.23 -7.15 15.68
CA ALA A 286 -0.82 -6.18 15.35
C ALA A 286 -0.87 -5.16 16.50
N SER A 287 -0.54 -3.91 16.18
CA SER A 287 -0.41 -2.86 17.18
C SER A 287 -1.75 -2.58 17.87
N ASP A 288 -1.70 -1.99 19.07
CA ASP A 288 -2.78 -1.22 19.69
C ASP A 288 -3.15 -0.01 18.80
N GLY A 289 -3.72 -0.28 17.62
CA GLY A 289 -4.16 0.72 16.66
C GLY A 289 -5.57 1.22 16.96
N PRO A 290 -5.99 2.37 16.41
CA PRO A 290 -7.31 2.95 16.66
C PRO A 290 -8.46 2.17 15.98
N VAL A 291 -8.13 1.13 15.20
CA VAL A 291 -9.10 0.24 14.54
C VAL A 291 -8.99 -1.16 15.15
N ASP A 292 -10.08 -1.67 15.70
CA ASP A 292 -10.16 -3.06 16.12
C ASP A 292 -10.35 -3.95 14.90
N TRP A 293 -9.31 -4.69 14.55
CA TRP A 293 -9.32 -5.66 13.45
C TRP A 293 -9.68 -7.08 13.89
N THR A 294 -9.86 -7.34 15.19
CA THR A 294 -10.15 -8.69 15.72
C THR A 294 -11.48 -9.23 15.22
N TYR A 295 -12.39 -8.38 14.73
CA TYR A 295 -13.63 -8.81 14.10
C TYR A 295 -13.41 -9.62 12.82
N LEU A 296 -12.30 -9.40 12.11
CA LEU A 296 -11.94 -10.21 10.95
C LEU A 296 -11.72 -11.67 11.38
N ASP A 297 -11.01 -11.87 12.48
CA ASP A 297 -10.68 -13.20 13.02
C ASP A 297 -11.92 -13.87 13.64
N LYS A 298 -12.77 -13.11 14.35
CA LYS A 298 -14.03 -13.62 14.92
C LYS A 298 -14.96 -14.16 13.83
N LEU A 299 -15.08 -13.44 12.71
CA LEU A 299 -15.90 -13.88 11.57
C LEU A 299 -15.27 -15.11 10.88
N GLU A 300 -13.95 -15.11 10.66
CA GLU A 300 -13.24 -16.25 10.06
C GLU A 300 -13.46 -17.55 10.85
N GLN A 301 -13.39 -17.45 12.19
CA GLN A 301 -13.51 -18.59 13.10
C GLN A 301 -14.98 -19.02 13.33
N GLY A 302 -15.95 -18.32 12.75
CA GLY A 302 -17.38 -18.54 13.01
C GLY A 302 -17.76 -18.28 14.49
N GLN A 303 -16.93 -17.53 15.22
CA GLN A 303 -17.12 -17.20 16.64
C GLN A 303 -17.96 -15.93 16.81
N VAL A 304 -18.98 -15.77 15.95
CA VAL A 304 -19.87 -14.62 16.03
C VAL A 304 -21.01 -14.96 16.97
N ASP A 305 -20.86 -14.57 18.23
CA ASP A 305 -21.96 -14.64 19.18
C ASP A 305 -22.89 -13.44 18.98
N VAL A 306 -23.98 -13.65 18.23
CA VAL A 306 -24.99 -12.62 17.99
C VAL A 306 -25.67 -12.16 19.29
N SER A 307 -25.56 -12.90 20.39
CA SER A 307 -26.08 -12.48 21.69
C SER A 307 -25.27 -11.35 22.33
N ASP A 308 -24.04 -11.11 21.86
CA ASP A 308 -23.22 -9.96 22.27
C ASP A 308 -23.64 -8.66 21.56
N PHE A 309 -24.50 -8.73 20.53
CA PHE A 309 -24.95 -7.53 19.82
C PHE A 309 -25.96 -6.73 20.64
N PRO A 310 -26.09 -5.41 20.42
CA PRO A 310 -27.15 -4.61 21.03
C PRO A 310 -28.55 -5.19 20.75
N ALA A 311 -29.49 -5.01 21.69
CA ALA A 311 -30.83 -5.61 21.60
C ALA A 311 -31.58 -5.26 20.30
N TRP A 312 -31.40 -4.06 19.75
CA TRP A 312 -32.00 -3.65 18.47
C TRP A 312 -31.46 -4.47 17.29
N ALA A 313 -30.17 -4.80 17.30
CA ALA A 313 -29.50 -5.56 16.26
C ALA A 313 -29.92 -7.03 16.33
N GLN A 314 -30.01 -7.58 17.55
CA GLN A 314 -30.58 -8.91 17.78
C GLN A 314 -32.02 -9.00 17.26
N TYR A 315 -32.84 -7.99 17.53
CA TYR A 315 -34.22 -7.93 17.03
C TYR A 315 -34.28 -7.90 15.50
N MET A 316 -33.50 -7.03 14.85
CA MET A 316 -33.42 -6.97 13.38
C MET A 316 -32.99 -8.32 12.78
N LEU A 317 -32.04 -9.03 13.40
CA LEU A 317 -31.60 -10.35 12.95
C LEU A 317 -32.67 -11.45 13.07
N LEU A 318 -33.69 -11.27 13.92
CA LEU A 318 -34.83 -12.18 14.03
C LEU A 318 -35.86 -11.96 12.92
N GLU A 319 -35.89 -10.76 12.32
CA GLU A 319 -36.83 -10.39 11.25
C GLU A 319 -36.30 -10.75 9.85
N ILE A 320 -35.02 -11.13 9.71
CA ILE A 320 -34.41 -11.54 8.45
C ILE A 320 -34.52 -13.06 8.29
N ASP A 321 -35.46 -13.50 7.47
CA ASP A 321 -35.71 -14.91 7.15
C ASP A 321 -34.69 -15.48 6.15
N ASP A 322 -34.11 -14.63 5.29
CA ASP A 322 -33.16 -15.05 4.27
C ASP A 322 -31.74 -15.26 4.87
N PRO A 323 -31.16 -16.46 4.74
CA PRO A 323 -29.85 -16.76 5.32
C PRO A 323 -28.70 -15.89 4.79
N GLU A 324 -28.74 -15.49 3.52
CA GLU A 324 -27.69 -14.68 2.89
C GLU A 324 -27.77 -13.23 3.37
N GLU A 325 -28.97 -12.64 3.37
CA GLU A 325 -29.24 -11.31 3.91
C GLU A 325 -28.88 -11.24 5.39
N ARG A 326 -29.20 -12.30 6.16
CA ARG A 326 -28.87 -12.40 7.58
C ARG A 326 -27.35 -12.43 7.77
N GLN A 327 -26.62 -13.21 6.97
CA GLN A 327 -25.16 -13.28 7.05
C GLN A 327 -24.51 -11.95 6.67
N TYR A 328 -24.99 -11.29 5.61
CA TYR A 328 -24.56 -9.95 5.22
C TYR A 328 -24.77 -8.95 6.36
N PHE A 329 -25.94 -8.98 7.00
CA PHE A 329 -26.25 -8.08 8.10
C PHE A 329 -25.39 -8.34 9.34
N ILE A 330 -25.06 -9.61 9.65
CA ILE A 330 -24.10 -9.95 10.71
C ILE A 330 -22.71 -9.37 10.41
N GLN A 331 -22.21 -9.51 9.18
CA GLN A 331 -20.93 -8.95 8.75
C GLN A 331 -20.93 -7.42 8.88
N PHE A 332 -22.01 -6.77 8.45
CA PHE A 332 -22.20 -5.34 8.60
C PHE A 332 -22.16 -4.89 10.07
N LEU A 333 -22.89 -5.59 10.95
CA LEU A 333 -22.94 -5.30 12.38
C LEU A 333 -21.59 -5.49 13.06
N LEU A 334 -20.87 -6.58 12.77
CA LEU A 334 -19.53 -6.80 13.32
C LEU A 334 -18.56 -5.68 12.95
N ARG A 335 -18.57 -5.29 11.67
CA ARG A 335 -17.75 -4.19 11.18
C ARG A 335 -18.10 -2.88 11.91
N ARG A 336 -19.39 -2.57 12.03
CA ARG A 336 -19.88 -1.31 12.63
C ARG A 336 -19.68 -1.27 14.14
N LEU A 337 -19.90 -2.37 14.85
CA LEU A 337 -19.77 -2.43 16.32
C LEU A 337 -18.31 -2.45 16.77
N SER A 338 -17.42 -3.06 15.99
CA SER A 338 -15.98 -3.07 16.30
C SER A 338 -15.33 -1.71 15.99
N ASN A 339 -15.93 -0.93 15.09
CA ASN A 339 -15.43 0.37 14.67
C ASN A 339 -16.61 1.34 14.49
N PRO A 340 -17.18 1.88 15.59
CA PRO A 340 -18.33 2.76 15.52
C PRO A 340 -18.03 4.02 14.69
N PRO A 341 -19.01 4.55 13.95
CA PRO A 341 -18.84 5.81 13.23
C PRO A 341 -18.49 6.96 14.18
N VAL A 342 -17.61 7.85 13.74
CA VAL A 342 -17.18 9.05 14.49
C VAL A 342 -18.36 9.95 14.88
N ASP A 343 -19.45 9.92 14.12
CA ASP A 343 -20.64 10.77 14.32
C ASP A 343 -21.80 10.04 15.04
N ASP A 344 -21.61 8.79 15.46
CA ASP A 344 -22.63 7.96 16.12
C ASP A 344 -22.59 8.11 17.65
N ASP A 345 -22.36 9.32 18.16
CA ASP A 345 -22.86 9.73 19.48
C ASP A 345 -24.40 9.85 19.40
N LEU A 346 -25.06 8.74 19.10
CA LEU A 346 -26.49 8.58 19.27
C LEU A 346 -26.71 8.16 20.73
N GLU A 347 -26.70 9.16 21.63
CA GLU A 347 -27.42 9.07 22.90
C GLU A 347 -28.92 8.82 22.70
#